data_AF-A0A2B4R3M6-F1
#
_entry.id   AF-A0A2B4R3M6-F1
#
_cell.length_a   1.000
_cell.length_b   1.000
_cell.length_c   1.000
_cell.angle_alpha   90.00
_cell.angle_beta   90.00
_cell.angle_gamma   90.00
#
_symmetry.space_group_name_H-M   'P 1'
#
loop_
_entity.id
_entity.type
_entity.pdbx_description
1 polymer ?
#
loop_
_entity_poly.entity_id
_entity_poly.type
_entity_poly.pdbx_seq_one_letter_code
_entity_poly.pdbx_strand_id
1 'polypeptide(L)'
;MLSFVVSSRRSKVYPLVFGSQKIPVYCHMGNFGCDSGGWTLAMKINGAKRTFHYNSHFCSDRNVYHLGGGRTGFNLQETKLPTYWNTPFSKICLGIKIGHQLRFIVINRHANSLYSLIADGKYRATALGRNTWKTLIGSQASLQPNCNKEGFNAVGDNHRHSKARIGITANQASGLSCALLHFPPTAFLKVKKKLKNGRLYTESACGCSRRSKVYPLVFGSQKISVYCHMGNFGCGGGGWTLAMKINGVKRTFHYNSHFWSDRNAYHLGGGRTGFDLQETKLPTYWNTPFSKICLGLRIGNQLRFIVISKRANSLYLLIADGKYRATSLGRNTWKWLIGSHASLQYNCNKEGFNAVGTSLSLSKARIGIISNQENNCGSCDFRIGIGTGGQPDDSKTCGIEATSSPDNGNKHIKAMGYILVQ
;
A
#
# COMPACT_ATOMS: atom_id res chain seq x y z
N MET A 1 -8.41 -6.12 -26.94
CA MET A 1 -8.91 -5.66 -25.63
C MET A 1 -8.12 -4.51 -24.98
N LEU A 2 -7.20 -3.89 -25.72
CA LEU A 2 -6.40 -2.68 -25.41
C LEU A 2 -5.87 -2.50 -23.97
N SER A 3 -4.77 -3.21 -23.68
CA SER A 3 -3.75 -2.76 -22.74
C SER A 3 -3.11 -1.47 -23.27
N PHE A 4 -3.27 -0.33 -22.58
CA PHE A 4 -2.46 0.84 -22.88
C PHE A 4 -1.02 0.56 -22.43
N VAL A 5 -0.26 -0.02 -23.35
CA VAL A 5 1.19 0.13 -23.39
C VAL A 5 1.44 1.63 -23.55
N VAL A 6 2.04 2.29 -22.57
CA VAL A 6 2.70 3.58 -22.87
C VAL A 6 3.98 3.25 -23.64
N SER A 7 3.79 2.90 -24.91
CA SER A 7 4.83 2.83 -25.95
C SER A 7 5.04 4.22 -26.55
N SER A 8 4.84 5.28 -25.76
CA SER A 8 4.93 6.65 -26.24
C SER A 8 6.13 7.31 -25.59
N ARG A 9 7.14 7.61 -26.42
CA ARG A 9 8.31 8.43 -26.05
C ARG A 9 7.98 9.93 -25.94
N ARG A 10 6.72 10.33 -26.16
CA ARG A 10 6.30 11.73 -26.18
C ARG A 10 5.75 12.18 -24.83
N SER A 11 6.13 13.39 -24.41
CA SER A 11 5.55 14.04 -23.24
C SER A 11 4.09 14.39 -23.53
N LYS A 12 3.15 13.88 -22.72
CA LYS A 12 1.70 14.13 -22.86
C LYS A 12 0.96 13.72 -21.59
N VAL A 13 -0.34 13.95 -21.57
CA VAL A 13 -1.23 13.44 -20.52
C VAL A 13 -1.46 11.95 -20.70
N TYR A 14 -1.23 11.18 -19.64
CA TYR A 14 -1.49 9.75 -19.56
C TYR A 14 -2.56 9.45 -18.51
N PRO A 15 -3.49 8.53 -18.77
CA PRO A 15 -4.39 8.02 -17.75
C PRO A 15 -3.62 7.04 -16.85
N LEU A 16 -3.36 7.43 -15.61
CA LEU A 16 -2.81 6.55 -14.58
C LEU A 16 -3.95 5.91 -13.80
N VAL A 17 -3.84 4.59 -13.55
CA VAL A 17 -4.87 3.82 -12.84
C VAL A 17 -4.45 3.61 -11.39
N PHE A 18 -5.30 3.98 -10.46
CA PHE A 18 -5.14 3.72 -9.02
C PHE A 18 -6.42 3.07 -8.48
N GLY A 19 -6.42 1.75 -8.31
CA GLY A 19 -7.64 1.00 -8.01
C GLY A 19 -8.65 1.11 -9.15
N SER A 20 -9.87 1.59 -8.87
CA SER A 20 -10.91 1.87 -9.87
C SER A 20 -10.81 3.24 -10.53
N GLN A 21 -9.93 4.13 -10.05
CA GLN A 21 -9.85 5.52 -10.53
C GLN A 21 -8.83 5.67 -11.67
N LYS A 22 -9.24 6.32 -12.75
CA LYS A 22 -8.37 6.76 -13.86
C LYS A 22 -8.08 8.25 -13.71
N ILE A 23 -6.79 8.59 -13.61
CA ILE A 23 -6.35 9.96 -13.33
C ILE A 23 -5.49 10.46 -14.47
N PRO A 24 -5.86 11.55 -15.14
CA PRO A 24 -5.05 12.13 -16.19
C PRO A 24 -3.86 12.87 -15.57
N VAL A 25 -2.64 12.41 -15.86
CA VAL A 25 -1.39 13.00 -15.37
C VAL A 25 -0.46 13.29 -16.53
N TYR A 26 0.06 14.51 -16.60
CA TYR A 26 1.07 14.89 -17.58
C TYR A 26 2.40 14.23 -17.21
N CYS A 27 2.86 13.30 -18.04
CA CYS A 27 4.17 12.67 -17.89
C CYS A 27 5.15 13.30 -18.88
N HIS A 28 6.33 13.65 -18.39
CA HIS A 28 7.43 14.07 -19.24
C HIS A 28 8.31 12.88 -19.56
N MET A 29 8.57 12.65 -20.85
CA MET A 29 9.34 11.50 -21.33
C MET A 29 10.73 11.89 -21.85
N GLY A 30 10.92 13.17 -22.24
CA GLY A 30 12.19 13.72 -22.72
C GLY A 30 13.12 14.21 -21.60
N ASN A 31 14.29 14.71 -21.98
CA ASN A 31 15.19 15.44 -21.08
C ASN A 31 14.69 16.89 -20.96
N PHE A 32 14.38 17.36 -19.75
CA PHE A 32 13.88 18.71 -19.48
C PHE A 32 14.61 19.37 -18.30
N GLY A 33 15.85 18.94 -18.02
CA GLY A 33 16.64 19.36 -16.84
C GLY A 33 16.70 18.31 -15.72
N CYS A 34 15.99 17.19 -15.90
CA CYS A 34 16.16 15.96 -15.13
C CYS A 34 16.46 14.81 -16.11
N ASP A 35 17.07 13.72 -15.62
CA ASP A 35 17.43 12.55 -16.44
C ASP A 35 16.29 12.06 -17.36
N SER A 36 16.63 11.60 -18.55
CA SER A 36 15.68 11.02 -19.53
C SER A 36 14.79 9.90 -18.96
N GLY A 37 13.54 9.82 -19.40
CA GLY A 37 12.57 8.79 -18.97
C GLY A 37 11.28 9.37 -18.41
N GLY A 38 10.32 8.50 -18.08
CA GLY A 38 8.98 8.89 -17.64
C GLY A 38 8.94 9.44 -16.22
N TRP A 39 8.83 10.77 -16.13
CA TRP A 39 8.57 11.49 -14.89
C TRP A 39 7.07 11.75 -14.74
N THR A 40 6.54 11.37 -13.58
CA THR A 40 5.13 11.56 -13.25
C THR A 40 4.97 12.71 -12.26
N LEU A 41 4.05 13.63 -12.56
CA LEU A 41 3.72 14.73 -11.67
C LEU A 41 3.07 14.23 -10.38
N ALA A 42 3.53 14.73 -9.24
CA ALA A 42 2.94 14.45 -7.93
C ALA A 42 2.26 15.67 -7.33
N MET A 43 2.91 16.83 -7.41
CA MET A 43 2.43 18.06 -6.79
C MET A 43 2.97 19.30 -7.52
N LYS A 44 2.17 20.37 -7.56
CA LYS A 44 2.58 21.72 -7.95
C LYS A 44 2.18 22.70 -6.86
N ILE A 45 3.12 23.53 -6.44
CA ILE A 45 2.98 24.50 -5.35
C ILE A 45 3.24 25.87 -5.93
N ASN A 46 2.33 26.81 -5.71
CA ASN A 46 2.52 28.20 -6.11
C ASN A 46 3.06 28.96 -4.90
N GLY A 47 4.29 29.47 -5.00
CA GLY A 47 4.98 30.17 -3.90
C GLY A 47 4.29 31.46 -3.44
N ALA A 48 3.38 32.02 -4.25
CA ALA A 48 2.55 33.16 -3.86
C ALA A 48 1.31 32.76 -3.04
N LYS A 49 1.02 31.46 -2.90
CA LYS A 49 -0.14 30.93 -2.16
C LYS A 49 0.28 30.24 -0.88
N ARG A 50 -0.61 30.24 0.11
CA ARG A 50 -0.40 29.56 1.41
C ARG A 50 -0.90 28.12 1.43
N THR A 51 -1.46 27.61 0.33
CA THR A 51 -2.11 26.30 0.24
C THR A 51 -1.21 25.17 0.76
N PHE A 52 0.01 25.06 0.24
CA PHE A 52 0.99 24.04 0.64
C PHE A 52 2.03 24.55 1.64
N HIS A 53 1.63 25.47 2.52
CA HIS A 53 2.47 25.90 3.63
C HIS A 53 2.96 24.69 4.45
N TYR A 54 4.13 24.80 5.11
CA TYR A 54 4.74 23.68 5.85
C TYR A 54 3.77 23.01 6.84
N ASN A 55 2.98 23.80 7.58
CA ASN A 55 1.98 23.32 8.54
C ASN A 55 0.64 22.91 7.92
N SER A 56 0.50 22.99 6.59
CA SER A 56 -0.74 22.65 5.91
C SER A 56 -1.00 21.14 5.93
N HIS A 57 -2.26 20.77 6.16
CA HIS A 57 -2.75 19.39 6.11
C HIS A 57 -2.54 18.75 4.73
N PHE A 58 -2.42 19.54 3.65
CA PHE A 58 -2.14 19.01 2.31
C PHE A 58 -0.78 18.29 2.19
N CYS A 59 0.14 18.42 3.14
CA CYS A 59 1.37 17.62 3.15
C CYS A 59 1.24 16.30 3.92
N SER A 60 0.19 16.14 4.74
CA SER A 60 0.00 15.00 5.66
C SER A 60 -1.29 14.21 5.43
N ASP A 61 -2.20 14.70 4.59
CA ASP A 61 -3.41 13.99 4.17
C ASP A 61 -3.25 13.24 2.84
N ARG A 62 -4.26 12.45 2.44
CA ARG A 62 -4.31 11.75 1.15
C ARG A 62 -5.43 12.28 0.26
N ASN A 63 -5.69 13.58 0.35
CA ASN A 63 -6.71 14.24 -0.44
C ASN A 63 -6.14 14.76 -1.74
N VAL A 64 -6.95 14.71 -2.79
CA VAL A 64 -6.66 15.33 -4.08
C VAL A 64 -6.89 16.83 -3.95
N TYR A 65 -5.99 17.63 -4.51
CA TYR A 65 -6.20 19.07 -4.65
C TYR A 65 -6.08 19.46 -6.13
N HIS A 66 -7.12 20.07 -6.70
CA HIS A 66 -7.20 20.49 -8.10
C HIS A 66 -6.67 19.45 -9.11
N LEU A 67 -7.45 18.39 -9.35
CA LEU A 67 -7.10 17.31 -10.28
C LEU A 67 -6.77 17.80 -11.70
N GLY A 68 -7.47 18.85 -12.17
CA GLY A 68 -7.25 19.46 -13.49
C GLY A 68 -5.82 19.98 -13.69
N GLY A 69 -5.17 20.45 -12.61
CA GLY A 69 -3.77 20.87 -12.65
C GLY A 69 -2.82 19.75 -13.03
N GLY A 70 -3.21 18.48 -12.85
CA GLY A 70 -2.42 17.32 -13.28
C GLY A 70 -2.31 17.15 -14.79
N ARG A 71 -3.16 17.82 -15.58
CA ARG A 71 -3.18 17.71 -17.05
C ARG A 71 -2.17 18.63 -17.74
N THR A 72 -1.51 19.49 -17.00
CA THR A 72 -0.62 20.53 -17.52
C THR A 72 0.81 20.36 -16.99
N GLY A 73 1.79 20.87 -17.75
CA GLY A 73 3.19 20.88 -17.34
C GLY A 73 3.49 21.90 -16.23
N PHE A 74 4.55 22.69 -16.42
CA PHE A 74 5.11 23.62 -15.44
C PHE A 74 4.41 25.00 -15.39
N ASN A 75 3.08 24.99 -15.23
CA ASN A 75 2.28 26.21 -15.05
C ASN A 75 2.08 26.55 -13.55
N LEU A 76 1.48 27.71 -13.25
CA LEU A 76 1.31 28.20 -11.88
C LEU A 76 0.06 27.63 -11.15
N GLN A 77 -0.66 26.70 -11.78
CA GLN A 77 -1.85 26.09 -11.19
C GLN A 77 -1.44 25.01 -10.18
N GLU A 78 -1.75 25.24 -8.92
CA GLU A 78 -1.52 24.30 -7.83
C GLU A 78 -2.25 22.97 -8.05
N THR A 79 -1.62 21.87 -7.64
CA THR A 79 -2.24 20.55 -7.68
C THR A 79 -1.57 19.59 -6.72
N LYS A 80 -2.34 18.63 -6.19
CA LYS A 80 -1.86 17.46 -5.48
C LYS A 80 -2.59 16.25 -6.03
N LEU A 81 -1.84 15.32 -6.61
CA LEU A 81 -2.37 14.16 -7.31
C LEU A 81 -2.18 12.89 -6.47
N PRO A 82 -2.97 11.82 -6.71
CA PRO A 82 -2.78 10.55 -6.00
C PRO A 82 -1.42 9.90 -6.19
N THR A 83 -0.70 10.29 -7.23
CA THR A 83 0.70 9.94 -7.44
C THR A 83 1.58 10.33 -6.25
N TYR A 84 1.23 11.37 -5.47
CA TYR A 84 1.91 11.77 -4.25
C TYR A 84 1.94 10.69 -3.16
N TRP A 85 0.86 9.92 -2.99
CA TRP A 85 0.75 8.88 -1.95
C TRP A 85 0.72 7.44 -2.47
N ASN A 86 0.49 7.22 -3.77
CA ASN A 86 0.36 5.89 -4.39
C ASN A 86 1.51 5.52 -5.35
N THR A 87 2.57 6.33 -5.49
CA THR A 87 3.66 6.05 -6.44
C THR A 87 4.97 5.73 -5.74
N PRO A 88 5.42 4.46 -5.75
CA PRO A 88 6.81 4.13 -5.41
C PRO A 88 7.77 4.74 -6.43
N PHE A 89 8.89 5.26 -5.95
CA PHE A 89 9.90 5.90 -6.80
C PHE A 89 11.32 5.64 -6.32
N SER A 90 12.27 5.85 -7.23
CA SER A 90 13.71 5.78 -6.95
C SER A 90 14.41 7.13 -7.11
N LYS A 91 13.76 8.10 -7.76
CA LYS A 91 14.27 9.47 -7.92
C LYS A 91 13.12 10.48 -7.83
N ILE A 92 13.44 11.67 -7.34
CA ILE A 92 12.56 12.83 -7.33
C ILE A 92 13.20 13.90 -8.22
N CYS A 93 12.41 14.53 -9.08
CA CYS A 93 12.80 15.70 -9.85
C CYS A 93 12.07 16.88 -9.22
N LEU A 94 12.83 17.70 -8.49
CA LEU A 94 12.34 18.92 -7.90
C LEU A 94 12.66 20.06 -8.86
N GLY A 95 11.64 20.79 -9.28
CA GLY A 95 11.76 21.96 -10.15
C GLY A 95 11.33 23.23 -9.45
N ILE A 96 11.98 24.34 -9.75
CA ILE A 96 11.57 25.67 -9.33
C ILE A 96 11.41 26.55 -10.57
N LYS A 97 10.32 27.34 -10.59
CA LYS A 97 10.06 28.36 -11.60
C LYS A 97 10.15 29.75 -11.00
N ILE A 98 11.00 30.59 -11.60
CA ILE A 98 11.17 32.00 -11.28
C ILE A 98 11.08 32.76 -12.61
N GLY A 99 10.02 33.57 -12.77
CA GLY A 99 9.69 34.16 -14.07
C GLY A 99 9.51 33.11 -15.15
N HIS A 100 10.28 33.24 -16.24
CA HIS A 100 10.30 32.28 -17.36
C HIS A 100 11.32 31.14 -17.17
N GLN A 101 12.19 31.22 -16.16
CA GLN A 101 13.24 30.23 -15.94
C GLN A 101 12.71 29.04 -15.14
N LEU A 102 12.99 27.83 -15.64
CA LEU A 102 12.74 26.56 -14.97
C LEU A 102 14.07 25.90 -14.65
N ARG A 103 14.28 25.56 -13.39
CA ARG A 103 15.51 24.92 -12.91
C ARG A 103 15.16 23.66 -12.15
N PHE A 104 15.98 22.63 -12.26
CA PHE A 104 15.67 21.32 -11.70
C PHE A 104 16.86 20.71 -10.99
N ILE A 105 16.58 19.90 -9.97
CA ILE A 105 17.55 18.99 -9.34
C ILE A 105 16.93 17.61 -9.22
N VAL A 106 17.80 16.60 -9.20
CA VAL A 106 17.42 15.20 -9.02
C VAL A 106 17.85 14.72 -7.64
N ILE A 107 16.90 14.23 -6.85
CA ILE A 107 17.15 13.61 -5.55
C ILE A 107 17.07 12.10 -5.73
N ASN A 108 18.18 11.39 -5.54
CA ASN A 108 18.21 9.93 -5.55
C ASN A 108 17.69 9.42 -4.20
N ARG A 109 16.46 8.89 -4.19
CA ARG A 109 15.82 8.39 -2.97
C ARG A 109 14.82 7.31 -3.31
N HIS A 110 14.90 6.18 -2.59
CA HIS A 110 13.91 5.12 -2.66
C HIS A 110 12.83 5.32 -1.60
N ALA A 111 11.56 5.32 -2.00
CA ALA A 111 10.43 5.34 -1.07
C ALA A 111 9.16 4.77 -1.71
N ASN A 112 8.23 4.34 -0.86
CA ASN A 112 6.93 3.83 -1.29
C ASN A 112 6.01 4.93 -1.85
N SER A 113 6.19 6.18 -1.39
CA SER A 113 5.54 7.38 -1.93
C SER A 113 6.12 8.66 -1.29
N LEU A 114 5.81 9.84 -1.85
CA LEU A 114 6.24 11.11 -1.26
C LEU A 114 5.55 11.34 0.08
N TYR A 115 4.28 10.95 0.16
CA TYR A 115 3.54 10.89 1.42
C TYR A 115 4.31 10.13 2.51
N SER A 116 4.85 8.94 2.20
CA SER A 116 5.60 8.14 3.17
C SER A 116 6.92 8.78 3.65
N LEU A 117 7.47 9.74 2.90
CA LEU A 117 8.67 10.49 3.29
C LEU A 117 8.37 11.80 4.03
N ILE A 118 7.16 12.34 3.88
CA ILE A 118 6.84 13.71 4.31
C ILE A 118 5.82 13.70 5.45
N ALA A 119 4.78 12.88 5.35
CA ALA A 119 3.59 12.99 6.20
C ALA A 119 3.84 12.71 7.68
N ASP A 120 4.85 11.91 8.02
CA ASP A 120 5.19 11.58 9.41
C ASP A 120 6.01 12.67 10.12
N GLY A 121 6.36 13.75 9.42
CA GLY A 121 7.12 14.86 9.98
C GLY A 121 8.57 14.55 10.33
N LYS A 122 9.05 13.31 10.11
CA LYS A 122 10.43 12.93 10.48
C LYS A 122 11.43 13.53 9.50
N TYR A 123 12.51 14.08 10.05
CA TYR A 123 13.64 14.60 9.26
C TYR A 123 14.36 13.45 8.56
N ARG A 124 14.70 13.65 7.28
CA ARG A 124 15.52 12.71 6.50
C ARG A 124 16.48 13.48 5.62
N ALA A 125 17.77 13.31 5.86
CA ALA A 125 18.80 14.01 5.12
C ALA A 125 18.85 13.60 3.63
N THR A 126 19.21 14.57 2.78
CA THR A 126 19.75 14.32 1.44
C THR A 126 21.26 14.57 1.44
N ALA A 127 21.93 14.22 0.34
CA ALA A 127 23.37 14.41 0.17
C ALA A 127 23.65 15.15 -1.15
N LEU A 128 22.88 16.21 -1.44
CA LEU A 128 23.03 16.97 -2.68
C LEU A 128 24.08 18.08 -2.53
N GLY A 129 24.25 18.60 -1.32
CA GLY A 129 25.13 19.72 -1.02
C GLY A 129 24.51 21.08 -1.35
N ARG A 130 24.95 22.13 -0.64
CA ARG A 130 24.39 23.49 -0.75
C ARG A 130 24.40 24.03 -2.18
N ASN A 131 25.48 23.77 -2.92
CA ASN A 131 25.65 24.31 -4.27
C ASN A 131 24.59 23.77 -5.22
N THR A 132 24.26 22.48 -5.10
CA THR A 132 23.17 21.86 -5.87
C THR A 132 21.83 22.53 -5.58
N TRP A 133 21.50 22.77 -4.31
CA TRP A 133 20.28 23.49 -3.94
C TRP A 133 20.25 24.94 -4.47
N LYS A 134 21.38 25.66 -4.44
CA LYS A 134 21.48 27.02 -5.01
C LYS A 134 21.16 27.03 -6.50
N THR A 135 21.46 25.96 -7.25
CA THR A 135 21.17 25.91 -8.69
C THR A 135 19.69 26.03 -9.02
N LEU A 136 18.78 25.63 -8.11
CA LEU A 136 17.33 25.79 -8.29
C LEU A 136 16.87 27.26 -8.34
N ILE A 137 17.62 28.16 -7.71
CA ILE A 137 17.31 29.60 -7.64
C ILE A 137 18.19 30.38 -8.63
N GLY A 138 19.49 30.06 -8.68
CA GLY A 138 20.44 30.67 -9.61
C GLY A 138 21.37 31.70 -9.01
N SER A 139 21.72 32.73 -9.80
CA SER A 139 22.60 33.81 -9.36
C SER A 139 22.05 34.57 -8.15
N GLN A 140 20.72 34.58 -8.00
CA GLN A 140 20.03 35.19 -6.85
C GLN A 140 20.03 34.29 -5.59
N ALA A 141 20.60 33.09 -5.65
CA ALA A 141 20.62 32.17 -4.53
C ALA A 141 21.57 32.67 -3.44
N SER A 142 21.02 33.08 -2.30
CA SER A 142 21.80 33.39 -1.10
C SER A 142 21.48 32.40 0.02
N LEU A 143 22.52 31.74 0.54
CA LEU A 143 22.44 30.84 1.68
C LEU A 143 23.49 31.29 2.68
N GLN A 144 23.11 31.43 3.94
CA GLN A 144 24.06 31.67 5.03
C GLN A 144 25.08 30.49 5.10
N PRO A 145 26.31 30.72 5.61
CA PRO A 145 27.41 29.77 5.44
C PRO A 145 27.29 28.48 6.26
N ASN A 146 26.59 28.52 7.40
CA ASN A 146 26.56 27.47 8.42
C ASN A 146 25.18 26.75 8.44
N CYS A 147 25.01 25.67 9.23
CA CYS A 147 23.79 24.83 9.33
C CYS A 147 23.16 24.43 7.98
N ASN A 148 23.82 23.61 7.16
CA ASN A 148 23.26 23.20 5.86
C ASN A 148 22.29 21.99 5.97
N LYS A 149 21.17 22.15 6.68
CA LYS A 149 20.23 21.06 6.92
C LYS A 149 19.34 20.84 5.69
N GLU A 150 19.72 19.88 4.86
CA GLU A 150 19.01 19.53 3.63
C GLU A 150 18.18 18.24 3.75
N GLY A 151 17.04 18.21 3.06
CA GLY A 151 16.28 16.99 2.83
C GLY A 151 14.79 17.13 3.10
N PHE A 152 14.19 16.09 3.68
CA PHE A 152 12.76 16.02 3.95
C PHE A 152 12.46 16.47 5.37
N ASN A 153 11.39 17.25 5.54
CA ASN A 153 11.00 17.85 6.82
C ASN A 153 12.20 18.54 7.52
N ALA A 154 12.97 19.31 6.75
CA ALA A 154 14.09 20.09 7.24
C ALA A 154 13.56 21.27 8.06
N VAL A 155 13.82 21.24 9.37
CA VAL A 155 13.41 22.26 10.34
C VAL A 155 14.66 22.74 11.06
N GLY A 156 14.86 24.06 11.11
CA GLY A 156 15.92 24.67 11.94
C GLY A 156 15.66 24.44 13.43
N ASP A 157 16.69 24.64 14.26
CA ASP A 157 16.70 24.13 15.65
C ASP A 157 15.78 24.86 16.64
N ASN A 158 15.01 25.87 16.21
CA ASN A 158 14.02 26.58 17.03
C ASN A 158 12.67 26.53 16.32
N HIS A 159 11.57 26.52 17.07
CA HIS A 159 10.21 26.50 16.54
C HIS A 159 9.86 27.75 15.69
N ARG A 160 10.58 28.87 15.88
CA ARG A 160 10.51 30.09 15.05
C ARG A 160 11.39 30.03 13.79
N HIS A 161 12.21 29.01 13.64
CA HIS A 161 13.14 28.87 12.51
C HIS A 161 12.48 28.29 11.27
N SER A 162 13.25 28.37 10.21
CA SER A 162 12.84 28.06 8.85
C SER A 162 12.53 26.59 8.66
N LYS A 163 11.50 26.29 7.88
CA LYS A 163 10.96 24.94 7.70
C LYS A 163 10.71 24.65 6.23
N ALA A 164 11.14 23.47 5.79
CA ALA A 164 10.91 22.98 4.44
C ALA A 164 10.48 21.51 4.47
N ARG A 165 9.44 21.17 3.69
CA ARG A 165 9.04 19.76 3.52
C ARG A 165 10.01 19.00 2.64
N ILE A 166 10.55 19.66 1.62
CA ILE A 166 11.70 19.24 0.82
C ILE A 166 12.51 20.50 0.57
N GLY A 167 13.73 20.59 1.08
CA GLY A 167 14.53 21.80 0.93
C GLY A 167 15.81 21.78 1.74
N ILE A 168 16.49 22.93 1.74
CA ILE A 168 17.64 23.22 2.59
C ILE A 168 17.30 24.42 3.47
N THR A 169 17.69 24.35 4.74
CA THR A 169 17.76 25.51 5.65
C THR A 169 19.23 25.81 5.95
N ALA A 170 19.59 27.07 6.20
CA ALA A 170 20.98 27.53 6.42
C ALA A 170 21.05 28.64 7.48
N ASN A 171 22.11 28.71 8.29
CA ASN A 171 22.33 29.74 9.33
C ASN A 171 23.66 30.52 9.22
N GLN A 172 23.77 31.63 9.95
CA GLN A 172 24.99 32.43 10.07
C GLN A 172 25.90 32.00 11.25
N ALA A 173 25.37 31.39 12.31
CA ALA A 173 26.12 31.16 13.55
C ALA A 173 26.52 29.68 13.78
N SER A 174 27.70 29.47 14.38
CA SER A 174 28.16 28.19 14.96
C SER A 174 27.28 27.69 16.11
N GLY A 175 26.22 28.42 16.48
CA GLY A 175 25.16 27.99 17.38
C GLY A 175 23.76 28.35 16.85
N LEU A 176 22.93 27.32 16.69
CA LEU A 176 21.48 27.31 16.97
C LEU A 176 20.46 28.16 16.16
N SER A 177 20.68 28.65 14.93
CA SER A 177 19.53 29.28 14.20
C SER A 177 19.41 29.26 12.66
N CYS A 178 18.75 28.26 12.06
CA CYS A 178 18.64 28.14 10.59
C CYS A 178 17.53 29.02 9.95
N ALA A 179 17.93 29.93 9.05
CA ALA A 179 17.11 30.80 8.20
C ALA A 179 16.82 30.17 6.80
N LEU A 180 15.78 30.67 6.11
CA LEU A 180 15.29 30.15 4.82
C LEU A 180 15.79 31.05 3.68
N LEU A 181 15.99 30.46 2.50
CA LEU A 181 15.99 31.17 1.23
C LEU A 181 14.68 31.96 1.08
N HIS A 182 14.75 33.29 1.13
CA HIS A 182 13.61 34.18 0.93
C HIS A 182 13.44 34.48 -0.55
N PHE A 183 12.52 33.77 -1.22
CA PHE A 183 11.76 34.22 -2.39
C PHE A 183 10.47 33.38 -2.43
N PRO A 184 9.43 33.76 -3.18
CA PRO A 184 8.22 32.95 -3.39
C PRO A 184 8.32 32.12 -4.70
N PRO A 185 9.21 31.11 -4.84
CA PRO A 185 9.25 30.32 -6.05
C PRO A 185 8.04 29.37 -6.12
N THR A 186 7.47 29.24 -7.31
CA THR A 186 6.56 28.14 -7.62
C THR A 186 7.38 26.87 -7.75
N ALA A 187 7.09 25.87 -6.92
CA ALA A 187 7.79 24.60 -6.87
C ALA A 187 7.00 23.48 -7.58
N PHE A 188 7.71 22.61 -8.26
CA PHE A 188 7.17 21.48 -9.00
C PHE A 188 7.82 20.20 -8.51
N LEU A 189 7.00 19.21 -8.14
CA LEU A 189 7.49 17.94 -7.63
C LEU A 189 7.05 16.80 -8.54
N LYS A 190 8.02 16.17 -9.21
CA LYS A 190 7.85 14.99 -10.05
C LYS A 190 8.60 13.82 -9.46
N VAL A 191 8.06 12.61 -9.64
CA VAL A 191 8.71 11.37 -9.21
C VAL A 191 9.01 10.51 -10.43
N LYS A 192 10.20 9.88 -10.46
CA LYS A 192 10.60 8.94 -11.51
C LYS A 192 10.55 7.53 -10.99
N LYS A 193 9.79 6.75 -11.72
CA LYS A 193 9.71 5.30 -11.63
C LYS A 193 10.86 4.70 -12.45
N LYS A 194 11.47 3.61 -11.97
CA LYS A 194 12.47 2.87 -12.77
C LYS A 194 11.75 2.23 -13.97
N LEU A 195 11.97 2.74 -15.18
CA LEU A 195 11.49 2.14 -16.43
C LEU A 195 12.60 1.25 -17.00
N LYS A 196 12.33 -0.05 -17.17
CA LYS A 196 13.19 -0.94 -17.96
C LYS A 196 12.45 -1.25 -19.26
N ASN A 197 13.07 -0.96 -20.41
CA ASN A 197 12.55 -1.19 -21.77
C ASN A 197 11.24 -0.46 -22.12
N GLY A 198 11.11 0.83 -21.78
CA GLY A 198 9.97 1.64 -22.24
C GLY A 198 8.60 1.20 -21.70
N ARG A 199 8.55 0.36 -20.66
CA ARG A 199 7.32 -0.14 -20.03
C ARG A 199 7.25 0.29 -18.57
N LEU A 200 6.10 0.85 -18.18
CA LEU A 200 5.72 1.08 -16.78
C LEU A 200 5.59 -0.26 -16.04
N TYR A 201 6.66 -0.78 -15.47
CA TYR A 201 6.58 -1.90 -14.54
C TYR A 201 6.65 -1.36 -13.10
N THR A 202 5.51 -1.15 -12.48
CA THR A 202 5.35 -1.49 -11.05
C THR A 202 4.03 -2.20 -10.98
N GLU A 203 4.08 -3.49 -11.21
CA GLU A 203 3.05 -4.33 -10.63
C GLU A 203 3.61 -4.69 -9.26
N SER A 204 3.31 -3.85 -8.26
CA SER A 204 3.32 -4.23 -6.84
C SER A 204 2.06 -5.05 -6.49
N ALA A 205 1.18 -5.20 -7.48
CA ALA A 205 -0.05 -5.97 -7.53
C ALA A 205 -0.31 -6.33 -9.00
N CYS A 206 -1.02 -7.42 -9.23
CA CYS A 206 -1.49 -7.87 -10.53
C CYS A 206 -2.34 -6.80 -11.23
N GLY A 207 -1.86 -6.25 -12.36
CA GLY A 207 -2.54 -5.21 -13.14
C GLY A 207 -3.58 -5.75 -14.14
N CYS A 208 -4.15 -4.87 -14.99
CA CYS A 208 -5.13 -5.20 -16.05
C CYS A 208 -4.55 -6.07 -17.19
N SER A 209 -4.05 -7.26 -16.89
CA SER A 209 -3.71 -8.26 -17.90
C SER A 209 -4.91 -9.16 -18.20
N ARG A 210 -4.90 -9.79 -19.38
CA ARG A 210 -6.02 -10.59 -19.90
C ARG A 210 -5.93 -12.07 -19.54
N ARG A 211 -4.80 -12.55 -19.03
CA ARG A 211 -4.55 -13.97 -18.79
C ARG A 211 -3.95 -14.21 -17.41
N SER A 212 -4.51 -15.18 -16.71
CA SER A 212 -3.93 -15.74 -15.49
C SER A 212 -2.60 -16.40 -15.83
N LYS A 213 -1.52 -15.97 -15.17
CA LYS A 213 -0.17 -16.52 -15.32
C LYS A 213 0.73 -15.99 -14.22
N VAL A 214 1.99 -16.43 -14.21
CA VAL A 214 3.02 -15.89 -13.34
C VAL A 214 3.50 -14.52 -13.86
N TYR A 215 3.49 -13.53 -12.98
CA TYR A 215 4.03 -12.20 -13.23
C TYR A 215 5.23 -11.92 -12.31
N PRO A 216 6.30 -11.32 -12.83
CA PRO A 216 7.35 -10.78 -11.98
C PRO A 216 6.87 -9.47 -11.33
N LEU A 217 6.68 -9.48 -10.01
CA LEU A 217 6.40 -8.29 -9.22
C LEU A 217 7.71 -7.75 -8.62
N VAL A 218 7.79 -6.42 -8.48
CA VAL A 218 8.99 -5.73 -7.98
C VAL A 218 8.66 -4.91 -6.74
N PHE A 219 9.37 -5.20 -5.66
CA PHE A 219 9.29 -4.52 -4.36
C PHE A 219 10.67 -3.99 -3.98
N GLY A 220 10.95 -2.72 -4.30
CA GLY A 220 12.27 -2.14 -4.14
C GLY A 220 13.32 -2.81 -5.02
N SER A 221 14.36 -3.40 -4.42
CA SER A 221 15.36 -4.23 -5.12
C SER A 221 14.92 -5.68 -5.33
N GLN A 222 13.88 -6.14 -4.61
CA GLN A 222 13.43 -7.51 -4.65
C GLN A 222 12.48 -7.74 -5.84
N LYS A 223 12.73 -8.82 -6.59
CA LYS A 223 11.85 -9.30 -7.66
C LYS A 223 11.31 -10.67 -7.26
N ILE A 224 9.99 -10.82 -7.24
CA ILE A 224 9.33 -12.10 -6.95
C ILE A 224 8.42 -12.51 -8.09
N SER A 225 8.24 -13.81 -8.27
CA SER A 225 7.30 -14.36 -9.24
C SER A 225 6.00 -14.73 -8.54
N VAL A 226 4.89 -14.10 -8.94
CA VAL A 226 3.56 -14.32 -8.33
C VAL A 226 2.56 -14.69 -9.40
N TYR A 227 1.78 -15.74 -9.16
CA TYR A 227 0.66 -16.13 -10.00
C TYR A 227 -0.49 -15.14 -9.79
N CYS A 228 -0.84 -14.43 -10.85
CA CYS A 228 -1.97 -13.52 -10.86
C CYS A 228 -3.19 -14.21 -11.43
N HIS A 229 -4.30 -14.15 -10.71
CA HIS A 229 -5.59 -14.60 -11.23
C HIS A 229 -6.27 -13.42 -11.91
N MET A 230 -6.48 -13.55 -13.23
CA MET A 230 -7.14 -12.53 -14.04
C MET A 230 -8.55 -12.99 -14.40
N GLY A 231 -9.52 -12.09 -14.34
CA GLY A 231 -10.91 -12.39 -14.66
C GLY A 231 -11.72 -12.82 -13.45
N ASN A 232 -12.98 -13.19 -13.68
CA ASN A 232 -13.89 -13.58 -12.61
C ASN A 232 -13.82 -15.09 -12.37
N PHE A 233 -13.19 -15.50 -11.27
CA PHE A 233 -13.13 -16.89 -10.80
C PHE A 233 -13.96 -17.12 -9.52
N GLY A 234 -14.87 -16.19 -9.20
CA GLY A 234 -15.68 -16.20 -7.97
C GLY A 234 -15.46 -14.99 -7.07
N CYS A 235 -14.44 -14.16 -7.34
CA CYS A 235 -14.17 -12.93 -6.60
C CYS A 235 -14.49 -11.65 -7.38
N GLY A 236 -15.11 -11.76 -8.55
CA GLY A 236 -15.33 -10.64 -9.45
C GLY A 236 -14.15 -10.37 -10.37
N GLY A 237 -14.37 -9.52 -11.37
CA GLY A 237 -13.39 -9.24 -12.43
C GLY A 237 -12.15 -8.47 -11.97
N GLY A 238 -11.14 -8.42 -12.84
CA GLY A 238 -9.87 -7.71 -12.63
C GLY A 238 -8.70 -8.64 -12.30
N GLY A 239 -7.60 -8.06 -11.82
CA GLY A 239 -6.40 -8.78 -11.42
C GLY A 239 -6.37 -8.99 -9.91
N TRP A 240 -6.22 -10.24 -9.49
CA TRP A 240 -6.13 -10.64 -8.09
C TRP A 240 -4.72 -11.12 -7.77
N THR A 241 -4.12 -10.50 -6.76
CA THR A 241 -2.74 -10.74 -6.34
C THR A 241 -2.71 -11.70 -5.17
N LEU A 242 -2.09 -12.87 -5.35
CA LEU A 242 -1.90 -13.81 -4.25
C LEU A 242 -1.02 -13.20 -3.15
N ALA A 243 -1.46 -13.32 -1.90
CA ALA A 243 -0.72 -12.90 -0.72
C ALA A 243 -0.25 -14.11 0.11
N MET A 244 -1.16 -15.05 0.38
CA MET A 244 -0.88 -16.23 1.21
C MET A 244 -1.68 -17.45 0.76
N LYS A 245 -1.11 -18.63 1.02
CA LYS A 245 -1.76 -19.94 0.94
C LYS A 245 -1.51 -20.69 2.25
N ILE A 246 -2.54 -21.19 2.89
CA ILE A 246 -2.50 -21.74 4.24
C ILE A 246 -3.09 -23.13 4.25
N ASN A 247 -2.36 -24.12 4.75
CA ASN A 247 -2.85 -25.48 4.86
C ASN A 247 -3.40 -25.71 6.28
N GLY A 248 -4.71 -25.91 6.39
CA GLY A 248 -5.40 -26.11 7.68
C GLY A 248 -4.94 -27.29 8.51
N VAL A 249 -4.19 -28.23 7.91
CA VAL A 249 -3.56 -29.37 8.60
C VAL A 249 -2.26 -28.97 9.29
N LYS A 250 -1.58 -27.93 8.81
CA LYS A 250 -0.27 -27.49 9.32
C LYS A 250 -0.42 -26.35 10.32
N ARG A 251 0.45 -26.34 11.33
CA ARG A 251 0.51 -25.25 12.34
C ARG A 251 1.24 -24.00 11.84
N THR A 252 1.83 -24.01 10.64
CA THR A 252 2.64 -22.91 10.06
C THR A 252 2.00 -21.54 10.25
N PHE A 253 0.74 -21.40 9.86
CA PHE A 253 -0.02 -20.15 9.92
C PHE A 253 -1.10 -20.16 10.99
N HIS A 254 -0.87 -20.86 12.10
CA HIS A 254 -1.73 -20.79 13.29
C HIS A 254 -1.97 -19.34 13.71
N TYR A 255 -3.08 -19.04 14.38
CA TYR A 255 -3.43 -17.67 14.79
C TYR A 255 -2.26 -16.93 15.47
N ASN A 256 -1.56 -17.61 16.39
CA ASN A 256 -0.43 -17.04 17.15
C ASN A 256 0.90 -17.01 16.36
N SER A 257 0.92 -17.45 15.10
CA SER A 257 2.15 -17.52 14.31
C SER A 257 2.73 -16.12 14.06
N HIS A 258 4.04 -15.99 14.23
CA HIS A 258 4.81 -14.78 13.93
C HIS A 258 4.69 -14.36 12.45
N PHE A 259 4.34 -15.29 11.55
CA PHE A 259 4.08 -14.97 10.14
C PHE A 259 2.90 -13.98 9.95
N TRP A 260 2.04 -13.75 10.93
CA TRP A 260 1.01 -12.72 10.81
C TRP A 260 1.54 -11.30 11.08
N SER A 261 2.59 -11.19 11.89
CA SER A 261 3.14 -9.93 12.41
C SER A 261 4.55 -9.59 11.92
N ASP A 262 5.20 -10.47 11.15
CA ASP A 262 6.49 -10.21 10.54
C ASP A 262 6.40 -9.87 9.03
N ARG A 263 7.54 -9.47 8.46
CA ARG A 263 7.71 -9.22 7.01
C ARG A 263 8.62 -10.25 6.34
N ASN A 264 8.62 -11.47 6.87
CA ASN A 264 9.36 -12.58 6.30
C ASN A 264 8.52 -13.32 5.27
N ALA A 265 9.16 -13.71 4.17
CA ALA A 265 8.55 -14.59 3.18
C ALA A 265 8.63 -16.03 3.66
N TYR A 266 7.61 -16.83 3.30
CA TYR A 266 7.63 -18.26 3.51
C TYR A 266 7.35 -18.96 2.18
N HIS A 267 8.25 -19.86 1.78
CA HIS A 267 8.09 -20.71 0.60
C HIS A 267 7.64 -19.94 -0.66
N LEU A 268 8.50 -19.03 -1.15
CA LEU A 268 8.22 -18.17 -2.32
C LEU A 268 7.85 -18.96 -3.59
N GLY A 269 8.35 -20.20 -3.72
CA GLY A 269 8.02 -21.10 -4.83
C GLY A 269 6.52 -21.36 -4.97
N GLY A 270 5.81 -21.49 -3.84
CA GLY A 270 4.35 -21.64 -3.81
C GLY A 270 3.58 -20.43 -4.34
N GLY A 271 4.24 -19.27 -4.51
CA GLY A 271 3.65 -18.11 -5.17
C GLY A 271 3.54 -18.23 -6.68
N ARG A 272 4.19 -19.21 -7.32
CA ARG A 272 4.26 -19.35 -8.79
C ARG A 272 3.12 -20.17 -9.39
N THR A 273 2.23 -20.69 -8.55
CA THR A 273 1.13 -21.58 -8.93
C THR A 273 -0.21 -21.01 -8.47
N GLY A 274 -1.30 -21.46 -9.09
CA GLY A 274 -2.68 -21.07 -8.75
C GLY A 274 -3.18 -21.69 -7.46
N PHE A 275 -4.37 -22.27 -7.46
CA PHE A 275 -5.02 -22.83 -6.26
C PHE A 275 -4.57 -24.28 -5.93
N ASP A 276 -3.27 -24.45 -5.72
CA ASP A 276 -2.65 -25.69 -5.26
C ASP A 276 -2.54 -25.78 -3.72
N LEU A 277 -1.99 -26.88 -3.22
CA LEU A 277 -1.92 -27.18 -1.79
C LEU A 277 -0.60 -26.77 -1.14
N GLN A 278 0.24 -25.99 -1.84
CA GLN A 278 1.54 -25.55 -1.32
C GLN A 278 1.38 -24.26 -0.52
N GLU A 279 1.79 -24.30 0.75
CA GLU A 279 1.79 -23.13 1.62
C GLU A 279 2.73 -22.04 1.09
N THR A 280 2.34 -20.78 1.27
CA THR A 280 3.20 -19.64 0.94
C THR A 280 2.79 -18.38 1.70
N LYS A 281 3.77 -17.53 1.99
CA LYS A 281 3.58 -16.14 2.38
C LYS A 281 4.48 -15.28 1.51
N LEU A 282 3.87 -14.39 0.74
CA LEU A 282 4.56 -13.58 -0.26
C LEU A 282 4.74 -12.14 0.22
N PRO A 283 5.75 -11.41 -0.29
CA PRO A 283 5.91 -9.98 -0.05
C PRO A 283 4.70 -9.10 -0.37
N THR A 284 3.80 -9.58 -1.22
CA THR A 284 2.49 -8.96 -1.48
C THR A 284 1.63 -8.83 -0.21
N TYR A 285 1.81 -9.69 0.80
CA TYR A 285 1.15 -9.57 2.10
C TYR A 285 1.44 -8.24 2.81
N TRP A 286 2.69 -7.74 2.75
CA TRP A 286 3.09 -6.53 3.47
C TRP A 286 3.32 -5.31 2.57
N ASN A 287 3.46 -5.49 1.25
CA ASN A 287 3.78 -4.41 0.32
C ASN A 287 2.65 -4.04 -0.66
N THR A 288 1.50 -4.71 -0.63
CA THR A 288 0.42 -4.46 -1.61
C THR A 288 -0.77 -3.73 -0.96
N PRO A 289 -0.99 -2.44 -1.28
CA PRO A 289 -2.25 -1.76 -0.97
C PRO A 289 -3.40 -2.38 -1.75
N PHE A 290 -4.58 -2.42 -1.13
CA PHE A 290 -5.76 -3.00 -1.74
C PHE A 290 -7.05 -2.31 -1.28
N SER A 291 -8.11 -2.57 -2.04
CA SER A 291 -9.49 -2.15 -1.79
C SER A 291 -10.43 -3.33 -1.54
N LYS A 292 -10.05 -4.54 -1.96
CA LYS A 292 -10.80 -5.77 -1.75
C LYS A 292 -9.87 -6.94 -1.40
N ILE A 293 -10.39 -7.88 -0.64
CA ILE A 293 -9.76 -9.15 -0.33
C ILE A 293 -10.64 -10.25 -0.92
N CYS A 294 -10.03 -11.20 -1.61
CA CYS A 294 -10.66 -12.43 -2.07
C CYS A 294 -10.17 -13.55 -1.15
N LEU A 295 -11.11 -14.13 -0.40
CA LEU A 295 -10.85 -15.23 0.53
C LEU A 295 -11.39 -16.50 -0.10
N GLY A 296 -10.53 -17.50 -0.29
CA GLY A 296 -10.89 -18.79 -0.86
C GLY A 296 -10.64 -19.93 0.11
N LEU A 297 -11.55 -20.89 0.18
CA LEU A 297 -11.35 -22.17 0.87
C LEU A 297 -11.54 -23.33 -0.11
N ARG A 298 -10.62 -24.30 -0.08
CA ARG A 298 -10.74 -25.57 -0.78
C ARG A 298 -10.95 -26.70 0.23
N ILE A 299 -12.05 -27.44 0.05
CA ILE A 299 -12.43 -28.62 0.83
C ILE A 299 -12.69 -29.74 -0.17
N GLY A 300 -11.85 -30.77 -0.15
CA GLY A 300 -11.82 -31.79 -1.20
C GLY A 300 -11.61 -31.15 -2.59
N ASN A 301 -12.55 -31.40 -3.50
CA ASN A 301 -12.55 -30.85 -4.86
C ASN A 301 -13.32 -29.53 -5.00
N GLN A 302 -13.99 -29.06 -3.94
CA GLN A 302 -14.74 -27.81 -3.99
C GLN A 302 -13.86 -26.65 -3.57
N LEU A 303 -13.80 -25.62 -4.42
CA LEU A 303 -13.10 -24.36 -4.14
C LEU A 303 -14.13 -23.23 -4.20
N ARG A 304 -14.33 -22.56 -3.06
CA ARG A 304 -15.33 -21.51 -2.90
C ARG A 304 -14.67 -20.22 -2.45
N PHE A 305 -15.25 -19.10 -2.87
CA PHE A 305 -14.70 -17.77 -2.63
C PHE A 305 -15.73 -16.82 -2.07
N ILE A 306 -15.25 -15.85 -1.28
CA ILE A 306 -15.99 -14.65 -0.87
C ILE A 306 -15.11 -13.41 -1.06
N VAL A 307 -15.76 -12.26 -1.18
CA VAL A 307 -15.09 -10.97 -1.32
C VAL A 307 -15.36 -10.11 -0.10
N ILE A 308 -14.30 -9.56 0.47
CA ILE A 308 -14.36 -8.61 1.58
C ILE A 308 -13.95 -7.24 1.04
N SER A 309 -14.90 -6.30 1.02
CA SER A 309 -14.64 -4.90 0.66
C SER A 309 -13.97 -4.17 1.83
N LYS A 310 -12.63 -4.13 1.82
CA LYS A 310 -11.83 -3.47 2.86
C LYS A 310 -10.63 -2.78 2.23
N ARG A 311 -10.47 -1.48 2.51
CA ARG A 311 -9.31 -0.72 2.07
C ARG A 311 -8.22 -0.76 3.13
N ALA A 312 -7.00 -1.14 2.74
CA ALA A 312 -5.82 -1.09 3.59
C ALA A 312 -4.53 -0.90 2.78
N ASN A 313 -3.47 -0.46 3.45
CA ASN A 313 -2.15 -0.29 2.82
C ASN A 313 -1.42 -1.62 2.59
N SER A 314 -1.76 -2.65 3.38
CA SER A 314 -1.33 -4.05 3.21
C SER A 314 -2.05 -4.94 4.22
N LEU A 315 -2.01 -6.26 4.03
CA LEU A 315 -2.61 -7.22 4.98
C LEU A 315 -1.85 -7.20 6.30
N TYR A 316 -0.52 -7.05 6.23
CA TYR A 316 0.33 -6.81 7.40
C TYR A 316 -0.20 -5.67 8.26
N LEU A 317 -0.42 -4.48 7.70
CA LEU A 317 -0.89 -3.32 8.48
C LEU A 317 -2.33 -3.48 8.97
N LEU A 318 -3.11 -4.36 8.34
CA LEU A 318 -4.48 -4.65 8.74
C LEU A 318 -4.57 -5.69 9.88
N ILE A 319 -3.59 -6.59 10.00
CA ILE A 319 -3.67 -7.77 10.87
C ILE A 319 -2.61 -7.75 11.99
N ALA A 320 -1.39 -7.27 11.72
CA ALA A 320 -0.21 -7.46 12.57
C ALA A 320 -0.32 -6.82 13.96
N ASP A 321 -1.12 -5.76 14.13
CA ASP A 321 -1.30 -5.10 15.42
C ASP A 321 -2.26 -5.84 16.37
N GLY A 322 -2.83 -6.97 15.93
CA GLY A 322 -3.71 -7.80 16.74
C GLY A 322 -5.08 -7.18 17.05
N LYS A 323 -5.36 -5.96 16.58
CA LYS A 323 -6.63 -5.27 16.89
C LYS A 323 -7.79 -5.89 16.12
N TYR A 324 -8.90 -6.13 16.82
CA TYR A 324 -10.14 -6.58 16.19
C TYR A 324 -10.70 -5.50 15.25
N ARG A 325 -11.13 -5.92 14.07
CA ARG A 325 -11.80 -5.05 13.09
C ARG A 325 -12.95 -5.81 12.45
N ALA A 326 -14.17 -5.36 12.70
CA ALA A 326 -15.36 -6.02 12.20
C ALA A 326 -15.46 -6.01 10.67
N THR A 327 -16.11 -7.04 10.13
CA THR A 327 -16.71 -7.06 8.79
C THR A 327 -18.23 -7.06 8.90
N SER A 328 -18.92 -7.01 7.76
CA SER A 328 -20.40 -7.05 7.69
C SER A 328 -20.84 -7.99 6.58
N LEU A 329 -20.20 -9.17 6.49
CA LEU A 329 -20.49 -10.16 5.45
C LEU A 329 -21.70 -11.01 5.80
N GLY A 330 -21.95 -11.19 7.10
CA GLY A 330 -23.01 -12.04 7.62
C GLY A 330 -22.64 -13.52 7.61
N ARG A 331 -23.29 -14.25 8.52
CA ARG A 331 -23.13 -15.69 8.74
C ARG A 331 -23.25 -16.54 7.47
N ASN A 332 -24.24 -16.26 6.64
CA ASN A 332 -24.49 -17.04 5.41
C ASN A 332 -23.31 -16.97 4.44
N THR A 333 -22.64 -15.83 4.35
CA THR A 333 -21.43 -15.65 3.52
C THR A 333 -20.27 -16.48 4.04
N TRP A 334 -20.09 -16.59 5.36
CA TRP A 334 -19.07 -17.47 5.94
C TRP A 334 -19.41 -18.95 5.75
N LYS A 335 -20.68 -19.34 5.92
CA LYS A 335 -21.16 -20.70 5.64
C LYS A 335 -20.95 -21.08 4.17
N TRP A 336 -21.14 -20.14 3.24
CA TRP A 336 -20.91 -20.36 1.82
C TRP A 336 -19.49 -20.90 1.51
N LEU A 337 -18.46 -20.45 2.23
CA LEU A 337 -17.10 -20.97 2.03
C LEU A 337 -16.95 -22.46 2.33
N ILE A 338 -17.78 -23.00 3.22
CA ILE A 338 -17.76 -24.41 3.63
C ILE A 338 -18.69 -25.26 2.75
N GLY A 339 -19.81 -24.70 2.28
CA GLY A 339 -20.80 -25.39 1.45
C GLY A 339 -21.83 -26.17 2.27
N SER A 340 -22.25 -27.35 1.78
CA SER A 340 -23.30 -28.16 2.43
C SER A 340 -22.93 -28.64 3.83
N HIS A 341 -21.64 -28.73 4.14
CA HIS A 341 -21.13 -29.11 5.46
C HIS A 341 -21.03 -27.93 6.43
N ALA A 342 -21.45 -26.73 6.03
CA ALA A 342 -21.41 -25.57 6.90
C ALA A 342 -22.33 -25.76 8.10
N SER A 343 -21.77 -25.57 9.28
CA SER A 343 -22.44 -25.56 10.57
C SER A 343 -21.98 -24.30 11.31
N LEU A 344 -22.79 -23.66 12.14
CA LEU A 344 -22.39 -22.52 12.96
C LEU A 344 -23.39 -22.36 14.12
N GLN A 345 -22.95 -22.07 15.34
CA GLN A 345 -23.90 -21.83 16.45
C GLN A 345 -24.56 -20.44 16.31
N TYR A 346 -25.74 -20.26 16.88
CA TYR A 346 -26.61 -19.13 16.52
C TYR A 346 -26.13 -17.75 17.02
N ASN A 347 -25.30 -17.71 18.06
CA ASN A 347 -24.99 -16.47 18.81
C ASN A 347 -23.51 -16.06 18.72
N CYS A 348 -23.19 -14.86 19.22
CA CYS A 348 -21.89 -14.17 19.09
C CYS A 348 -21.33 -14.15 17.65
N ASN A 349 -22.05 -13.65 16.65
CA ASN A 349 -21.57 -13.59 15.25
C ASN A 349 -20.41 -12.59 15.01
N LYS A 350 -19.27 -12.75 15.71
CA LYS A 350 -18.12 -11.84 15.71
C LYS A 350 -17.24 -12.15 14.53
N GLU A 351 -17.50 -11.45 13.43
CA GLU A 351 -16.77 -11.59 12.17
C GLU A 351 -15.75 -10.48 11.91
N GLY A 352 -14.65 -10.83 11.25
CA GLY A 352 -13.71 -9.88 10.68
C GLY A 352 -12.25 -10.26 10.89
N PHE A 353 -11.43 -9.24 11.18
CA PHE A 353 -9.99 -9.40 11.36
C PHE A 353 -9.65 -9.50 12.85
N ASN A 354 -8.75 -10.42 13.20
CA ASN A 354 -8.35 -10.71 14.58
C ASN A 354 -9.55 -10.95 15.51
N ALA A 355 -10.56 -11.69 15.04
CA ALA A 355 -11.69 -12.11 15.86
C ALA A 355 -11.17 -13.08 16.94
N VAL A 356 -11.45 -12.77 18.20
CA VAL A 356 -11.09 -13.59 19.37
C VAL A 356 -12.24 -13.52 20.38
N GLY A 357 -12.52 -14.65 21.04
CA GLY A 357 -13.40 -14.69 22.21
C GLY A 357 -12.83 -13.83 23.36
N THR A 358 -13.55 -13.76 24.48
CA THR A 358 -13.10 -13.00 25.66
C THR A 358 -11.82 -13.55 26.30
N SER A 359 -11.52 -14.83 26.11
CA SER A 359 -10.29 -15.49 26.58
C SER A 359 -9.40 -15.93 25.42
N LEU A 360 -8.09 -15.96 25.68
CA LEU A 360 -7.07 -16.44 24.74
C LEU A 360 -7.15 -17.96 24.49
N SER A 361 -7.83 -18.75 25.32
CA SER A 361 -8.03 -20.18 25.05
C SER A 361 -9.15 -20.46 24.05
N LEU A 362 -10.04 -19.49 23.84
CA LEU A 362 -11.26 -19.64 23.04
C LEU A 362 -11.00 -19.50 21.54
N SER A 363 -12.02 -19.85 20.75
CA SER A 363 -11.99 -19.77 19.30
C SER A 363 -11.56 -18.38 18.82
N LYS A 364 -10.66 -18.38 17.83
CA LYS A 364 -10.07 -17.18 17.26
C LYS A 364 -9.76 -17.36 15.78
N ALA A 365 -9.76 -16.26 15.04
CA ALA A 365 -9.48 -16.22 13.62
C ALA A 365 -8.78 -14.91 13.22
N ARG A 366 -7.73 -15.00 12.38
CA ARG A 366 -7.11 -13.80 11.80
C ARG A 366 -8.00 -13.15 10.76
N ILE A 367 -8.69 -13.96 9.97
CA ILE A 367 -9.78 -13.56 9.07
C ILE A 367 -10.85 -14.63 9.18
N GLY A 368 -11.98 -14.32 9.80
CA GLY A 368 -13.01 -15.32 10.06
C GLY A 368 -14.20 -14.81 10.85
N ILE A 369 -15.10 -15.75 11.17
CA ILE A 369 -16.18 -15.60 12.12
C ILE A 369 -15.97 -16.59 13.26
N ILE A 370 -16.17 -16.12 14.48
CA ILE A 370 -16.32 -16.97 15.66
C ILE A 370 -17.76 -16.86 16.15
N SER A 371 -18.27 -17.88 16.83
CA SER A 371 -19.62 -17.91 17.40
C SER A 371 -19.67 -18.78 18.66
N ASN A 372 -20.80 -18.75 19.34
CA ASN A 372 -21.18 -19.68 20.42
C ASN A 372 -22.70 -19.84 20.48
N GLN A 373 -23.17 -20.60 21.47
CA GLN A 373 -24.57 -20.77 21.83
C GLN A 373 -25.10 -19.72 22.82
N GLU A 374 -24.24 -19.02 23.56
CA GLU A 374 -24.66 -18.04 24.58
C GLU A 374 -24.88 -16.62 24.02
N ASN A 375 -25.61 -15.78 24.76
CA ASN A 375 -25.94 -14.40 24.35
C ASN A 375 -24.76 -13.41 24.34
N ASN A 376 -23.53 -13.88 24.63
CA ASN A 376 -22.33 -13.05 24.70
C ASN A 376 -21.17 -13.74 23.97
N CYS A 377 -20.04 -13.06 23.79
CA CYS A 377 -18.85 -13.65 23.15
C CYS A 377 -17.84 -14.25 24.15
N GLY A 378 -18.36 -14.62 25.32
CA GLY A 378 -17.61 -15.06 26.50
C GLY A 378 -17.01 -16.46 26.42
N SER A 379 -17.54 -17.28 25.52
CA SER A 379 -17.32 -18.74 25.49
C SER A 379 -17.29 -19.29 24.06
N CYS A 380 -16.85 -18.47 23.09
CA CYS A 380 -16.70 -18.89 21.70
C CYS A 380 -15.94 -20.22 21.56
N ASP A 381 -16.65 -21.27 21.18
CA ASP A 381 -16.12 -22.59 20.86
C ASP A 381 -16.29 -22.94 19.37
N PHE A 382 -16.93 -22.07 18.58
CA PHE A 382 -17.06 -22.25 17.15
C PHE A 382 -16.22 -21.24 16.33
N ARG A 383 -15.69 -21.69 15.17
CA ARG A 383 -15.06 -20.81 14.17
C ARG A 383 -15.12 -21.29 12.73
N ILE A 384 -15.20 -20.34 11.79
CA ILE A 384 -14.86 -20.50 10.37
C ILE A 384 -13.80 -19.46 10.02
N GLY A 385 -12.72 -19.86 9.34
CA GLY A 385 -11.81 -18.88 8.76
C GLY A 385 -10.42 -19.39 8.42
N ILE A 386 -9.50 -18.42 8.35
CA ILE A 386 -8.08 -18.61 8.09
C ILE A 386 -7.26 -18.01 9.23
N GLY A 387 -6.16 -18.68 9.58
CA GLY A 387 -5.32 -18.30 10.71
C GLY A 387 -6.08 -18.51 12.01
N THR A 388 -6.70 -19.66 12.16
CA THR A 388 -7.53 -20.01 13.30
C THR A 388 -6.74 -20.72 14.41
N GLY A 389 -7.37 -20.86 15.58
CA GLY A 389 -6.81 -21.52 16.77
C GLY A 389 -7.82 -21.53 17.93
N GLY A 390 -7.40 -22.03 19.08
CA GLY A 390 -8.21 -22.15 20.29
C GLY A 390 -9.12 -23.38 20.34
N GLN A 391 -9.94 -23.47 21.39
CA GLN A 391 -10.89 -24.56 21.60
C GLN A 391 -11.95 -24.68 20.50
N PRO A 392 -12.44 -25.89 20.21
CA PRO A 392 -12.14 -27.18 20.86
C PRO A 392 -10.82 -27.82 20.42
N ASP A 393 -10.27 -27.50 19.25
CA ASP A 393 -9.01 -28.06 18.73
C ASP A 393 -8.07 -26.97 18.23
N ASP A 394 -7.02 -26.64 18.98
CA ASP A 394 -6.03 -25.60 18.64
C ASP A 394 -5.13 -25.95 17.44
N SER A 395 -5.15 -27.20 16.95
CA SER A 395 -4.28 -27.61 15.84
C SER A 395 -4.75 -27.13 14.46
N LYS A 396 -6.04 -26.79 14.32
CA LYS A 396 -6.64 -26.42 13.03
C LYS A 396 -6.46 -24.93 12.74
N THR A 397 -5.76 -24.62 11.65
CA THR A 397 -5.41 -23.25 11.25
C THR A 397 -6.28 -22.68 10.13
N CYS A 398 -7.06 -23.51 9.44
CA CYS A 398 -7.96 -23.09 8.38
C CYS A 398 -9.11 -24.09 8.17
N GLY A 399 -10.33 -23.58 7.99
CA GLY A 399 -11.54 -24.39 7.79
C GLY A 399 -12.64 -24.04 8.79
N ILE A 400 -13.36 -25.07 9.25
CA ILE A 400 -14.46 -24.98 10.21
C ILE A 400 -14.18 -25.88 11.41
N GLU A 401 -14.43 -25.34 12.60
CA GLU A 401 -14.49 -26.10 13.84
C GLU A 401 -15.80 -25.78 14.55
N ALA A 402 -16.61 -26.82 14.76
CA ALA A 402 -17.98 -26.73 15.24
C ALA A 402 -18.30 -27.86 16.22
N THR A 403 -18.58 -27.49 17.46
CA THR A 403 -19.05 -28.38 18.53
C THR A 403 -20.28 -27.80 19.21
N SER A 404 -20.89 -28.56 20.12
CA SER A 404 -21.89 -28.05 21.07
C SER A 404 -23.15 -27.47 20.41
N SER A 405 -23.96 -28.33 19.78
CA SER A 405 -25.27 -27.98 19.17
C SER A 405 -25.25 -26.90 18.08
N PRO A 406 -24.36 -26.99 17.07
CA PRO A 406 -24.41 -26.09 15.93
C PRO A 406 -25.54 -26.50 14.96
N ASP A 407 -25.97 -25.58 14.10
CA ASP A 407 -27.18 -25.73 13.27
C ASP A 407 -27.15 -26.87 12.21
N ASN A 408 -26.01 -27.50 11.97
CA ASN A 408 -25.87 -28.63 11.04
C ASN A 408 -24.97 -29.74 11.62
N GLY A 409 -25.06 -29.94 12.94
CA GLY A 409 -24.28 -30.92 13.70
C GLY A 409 -22.79 -30.60 13.76
N ASN A 410 -22.04 -31.39 14.53
CA ASN A 410 -20.61 -31.17 14.75
C ASN A 410 -19.83 -31.31 13.43
N LYS A 411 -18.82 -30.45 13.23
CA LYS A 411 -17.97 -30.40 12.03
C LYS A 411 -16.53 -30.08 12.40
N HIS A 412 -15.61 -30.87 11.87
CA HIS A 412 -14.17 -30.75 12.10
C HIS A 412 -13.43 -30.79 10.76
N ILE A 413 -13.57 -29.76 9.94
CA ILE A 413 -13.10 -29.79 8.55
C ILE A 413 -11.90 -28.85 8.39
N LYS A 414 -10.78 -29.43 7.99
CA LYS A 414 -9.57 -28.70 7.59
C LYS A 414 -9.67 -28.32 6.12
N ALA A 415 -9.28 -27.10 5.78
CA ALA A 415 -9.31 -26.58 4.42
C ALA A 415 -7.94 -26.07 3.96
N MET A 416 -7.75 -25.98 2.65
CA MET A 416 -6.68 -25.15 2.08
C MET A 416 -7.23 -23.74 1.86
N GLY A 417 -6.61 -22.75 2.49
CA GLY A 417 -7.00 -21.35 2.44
C GLY A 417 -6.15 -20.52 1.48
N TYR A 418 -6.79 -19.57 0.79
CA TYR A 418 -6.16 -18.66 -0.15
C TYR A 418 -6.55 -17.22 0.19
N ILE A 419 -5.57 -16.33 0.25
CA ILE A 419 -5.80 -14.89 0.45
C ILE A 419 -5.22 -14.14 -0.76
N LEU A 420 -6.09 -13.45 -1.49
CA LEU A 420 -5.72 -12.58 -2.61
C LEU A 420 -6.23 -11.16 -2.39
N VAL A 421 -5.58 -10.18 -3.01
CA VAL A 421 -5.92 -8.76 -2.85
C VAL A 421 -6.00 -8.03 -4.19
N GLN A 422 -6.88 -7.02 -4.25
CA GLN A 422 -7.14 -6.16 -5.42
C GLN A 422 -7.22 -4.67 -5.07
#